data_AF-A0A2R6N0D6-F1
#
_entry.id   AF-A0A2R6N0D6-F1
#
_cell.length_a   1.000
_cell.length_b   1.000
_cell.length_c   1.000
_cell.angle_alpha   90.00
_cell.angle_beta   90.00
_cell.angle_gamma   90.00
#
_symmetry.space_group_name_H-M   'P 1'
#
loop_
_entity.id
_entity.type
_entity.pdbx_description
1 polymer ?
#
loop_
_entity_poly.entity_id
_entity_poly.type
_entity_poly.pdbx_seq_one_letter_code
_entity_poly.pdbx_strand_id
1 'polypeptide(L)' 'MMGSGYDFWLLDLDGTVLDVERSYIHETMREVGHRLGHDFSARETELLWYGIGNARETLLVDAGIDPDRFWRTFHAV' A
#
# COMPACT_ATOMS: atom_id res chain seq x y z
N MET A 1 22.80 -15.53 -31.14
CA MET A 1 21.93 -15.45 -29.95
C MET A 1 21.47 -14.02 -29.77
N MET A 2 20.29 -13.65 -30.28
CA MET A 2 19.52 -12.43 -29.97
C MET A 2 18.12 -12.66 -30.59
N GLY A 3 16.96 -12.53 -29.94
CA GLY A 3 16.64 -12.26 -28.54
C GLY A 3 15.25 -12.85 -28.23
N SER A 4 15.06 -13.43 -27.05
CA SER A 4 13.78 -13.97 -26.60
C SER A 4 13.26 -13.21 -25.37
N GLY A 5 13.42 -11.88 -25.38
CA GLY A 5 12.95 -11.01 -24.31
C GLY A 5 11.54 -10.51 -24.58
N TYR A 6 10.78 -10.26 -23.52
CA TYR A 6 9.49 -9.58 -23.58
C TYR A 6 9.64 -8.17 -24.16
N ASP A 7 8.70 -7.75 -25.01
CA ASP A 7 8.67 -6.40 -25.61
C ASP A 7 8.40 -5.30 -24.58
N PHE A 8 7.77 -5.65 -23.45
CA PHE A 8 7.47 -4.74 -22.35
C PHE A 8 7.44 -5.49 -21.01
N TRP A 9 7.74 -4.76 -19.93
CA TRP A 9 7.69 -5.24 -18.56
C TRP A 9 6.79 -4.32 -17.74
N LEU A 10 5.84 -4.91 -17.02
CA LEU A 10 5.07 -4.23 -15.99
C LEU A 10 5.63 -4.69 -14.65
N LEU A 11 6.28 -3.77 -13.95
CA LEU A 11 6.90 -4.03 -12.66
C LEU A 11 6.21 -3.18 -11.61
N ASP A 12 5.98 -3.78 -10.45
CA ASP A 12 5.78 -3.01 -9.24
C ASP A 12 7.09 -2.32 -8.83
N LEU A 13 7.01 -1.30 -7.98
CA LEU A 13 8.18 -0.58 -7.50
C LEU A 13 8.70 -1.19 -6.20
N ASP A 14 7.92 -1.04 -5.12
CA ASP A 14 8.34 -1.29 -3.75
C ASP A 14 8.47 -2.79 -3.46
N GLY A 15 9.69 -3.23 -3.10
CA GLY A 15 9.98 -4.66 -2.89
C GLY A 15 10.14 -5.46 -4.19
N THR A 16 10.12 -4.80 -5.35
CA THR A 16 10.37 -5.43 -6.66
C THR A 16 11.58 -4.80 -7.34
N VAL A 17 11.50 -3.51 -7.68
CA VAL A 17 12.60 -2.76 -8.30
C VAL A 17 13.37 -1.94 -7.27
N LEU A 18 12.65 -1.43 -6.27
CA LEU A 18 13.21 -0.66 -5.16
C LEU A 18 13.20 -1.51 -3.90
N ASP A 19 14.35 -1.63 -3.26
CA ASP A 19 14.44 -2.20 -1.93
C ASP A 19 13.99 -1.13 -0.92
N VAL A 20 12.84 -1.35 -0.31
CA VAL A 20 12.28 -0.45 0.71
C VAL A 20 12.43 -1.09 2.07
N GLU A 21 12.92 -0.30 3.02
CA GLU A 21 13.01 -0.72 4.42
C GLU A 21 11.61 -1.06 4.94
N ARG A 22 11.48 -2.16 5.69
CA ARG A 22 10.17 -2.57 6.23
C ARG A 22 9.51 -1.47 7.07
N SER A 23 10.31 -0.64 7.75
CA SER A 23 9.80 0.48 8.54
C SER A 23 9.03 1.49 7.71
N TYR A 24 9.38 1.69 6.43
CA TYR A 24 8.73 2.64 5.53
C TYR A 24 7.22 2.42 5.44
N ILE A 25 6.79 1.16 5.35
CA ILE A 25 5.38 0.78 5.26
C ILE A 25 4.64 1.18 6.54
N HIS A 26 5.24 0.91 7.70
CA HIS A 26 4.66 1.22 9.00
C HIS A 26 4.67 2.71 9.32
N GLU A 27 5.69 3.45 8.90
CA GLU A 27 5.80 4.89 9.09
C GLU A 27 4.80 5.64 8.20
N THR A 28 4.72 5.26 6.92
CA THR A 28 3.75 5.82 5.97
C THR A 28 2.32 5.58 6.45
N MET A 29 1.96 4.34 6.81
CA MET A 29 0.60 4.04 7.28
C MET A 29 0.27 4.70 8.62
N ARG A 30 1.26 4.90 9.50
CA ARG A 30 1.07 5.67 10.74
C ARG A 30 0.71 7.12 10.45
N GLU A 31 1.41 7.76 9.52
CA GLU A 31 1.12 9.15 9.15
C GLU A 31 -0.25 9.28 8.47
N VAL A 32 -0.58 8.36 7.57
CA VAL A 32 -1.92 8.30 6.95
C VAL A 32 -3.00 8.10 8.01
N GLY A 33 -2.81 7.14 8.92
CA GLY A 33 -3.72 6.89 10.03
C GLY A 33 -3.92 8.12 10.91
N HIS A 34 -2.83 8.80 11.27
CA HIS A 34 -2.87 10.04 12.05
C HIS A 34 -3.71 11.14 11.36
N ARG A 35 -3.54 11.35 10.05
CA ARG A 35 -4.35 12.31 9.28
C ARG A 35 -5.82 11.89 9.13
N LEU A 36 -6.10 10.59 9.15
CA LEU A 36 -7.45 10.05 9.08
C LEU A 36 -8.16 9.98 10.44
N GLY A 37 -7.41 10.07 11.54
CA GLY A 37 -7.90 9.85 12.90
C GLY A 37 -8.08 8.36 13.24
N HIS A 38 -7.26 7.48 12.66
CA HIS A 38 -7.35 6.03 12.83
C HIS A 38 -5.96 5.43 13.10
N ASP A 39 -5.87 4.49 14.04
CA ASP A 39 -4.60 3.81 14.36
C ASP A 39 -4.62 2.40 13.78
N PHE A 40 -3.90 2.21 12.67
CA PHE A 40 -3.78 0.91 12.03
C PHE A 40 -2.78 0.03 12.78
N SER A 41 -3.19 -1.19 13.13
CA SER A 41 -2.26 -2.19 13.65
C SER A 41 -1.21 -2.59 12.59
N ALA A 42 -0.13 -3.23 13.03
CA ALA A 42 0.91 -3.72 12.13
C ALA A 42 0.34 -4.69 11.07
N ARG A 43 -0.61 -5.56 11.46
CA ARG A 43 -1.27 -6.48 10.54
C ARG A 43 -2.11 -5.75 9.50
N GLU A 44 -2.86 -4.74 9.92
CA GLU A 44 -3.71 -3.96 9.02
C GLU A 44 -2.88 -3.12 8.07
N THR A 45 -1.77 -2.56 8.56
CA THR A 45 -0.76 -1.89 7.74
C THR A 45 -0.22 -2.80 6.64
N GLU A 46 0.21 -4.02 6.98
CA GLU A 46 0.66 -5.01 6.00
C GLU A 46 -0.45 -5.42 5.02
N LEU A 47 -1.70 -5.53 5.49
CA LEU A 47 -2.86 -5.83 4.65
C LEU A 47 -3.18 -4.67 3.69
N LEU A 48 -3.05 -3.43 4.13
CA LEU A 48 -3.26 -2.25 3.29
C LEU A 48 -2.22 -2.19 2.17
N TRP A 49 -0.97 -2.53 2.49
CA TRP A 49 0.15 -2.51 1.54
C TRP A 49 0.12 -3.70 0.57
N TYR A 50 0.09 -4.93 1.09
CA TYR A 50 0.24 -6.17 0.31
C TYR A 50 -1.09 -6.85 -0.04
N GLY A 51 -2.22 -6.29 0.38
CA GLY A 51 -3.54 -6.90 0.20
C GLY A 51 -3.85 -7.21 -1.26
N ILE A 52 -4.26 -8.45 -1.53
CA ILE A 52 -4.67 -8.94 -2.84
C ILE A 52 -6.20 -9.00 -2.90
N GLY A 53 -6.77 -8.68 -4.06
CA GLY A 53 -8.21 -8.69 -4.27
C GLY A 53 -8.89 -7.60 -3.45
N ASN A 54 -9.94 -7.96 -2.71
CA ASN A 54 -10.78 -7.03 -1.96
C ASN A 54 -10.34 -6.81 -0.50
N ALA A 55 -9.25 -7.44 -0.04
CA ALA A 55 -8.86 -7.39 1.37
C ALA A 55 -8.69 -5.97 1.93
N ARG A 56 -8.10 -5.07 1.12
CA ARG A 56 -7.89 -3.67 1.47
C ARG A 56 -9.23 -2.91 1.59
N GLU A 57 -10.11 -3.14 0.63
CA GLU A 57 -11.40 -2.44 0.57
C GLU A 57 -12.32 -2.89 1.70
N THR A 58 -12.35 -4.19 2.01
CA THR A 58 -13.03 -4.73 3.19
C THR A 58 -12.51 -4.10 4.48
N LEU A 59 -11.18 -4.01 4.65
CA LEU A 59 -10.59 -3.39 5.84
C LEU A 59 -11.02 -1.93 6.00
N LEU A 60 -10.95 -1.14 4.93
CA LEU A 60 -11.34 0.28 4.97
C LEU A 60 -12.82 0.44 5.32
N VAL A 61 -13.70 -0.40 4.74
CA VAL A 61 -15.13 -0.41 5.07
C VAL A 61 -15.36 -0.78 6.53
N ASP A 62 -14.72 -1.82 7.04
CA ASP A 62 -14.84 -2.26 8.44
C ASP A 62 -14.33 -1.20 9.43
N ALA A 63 -13.30 -0.45 9.02
CA ALA A 63 -12.76 0.69 9.77
C ALA A 63 -13.62 1.97 9.65
N GLY A 64 -14.67 1.97 8.82
CA GLY A 64 -15.51 3.15 8.55
C GLY A 64 -14.78 4.26 7.78
N ILE A 65 -13.74 3.91 7.03
CA ILE A 65 -12.90 4.83 6.25
C ILE A 65 -13.35 4.81 4.79
N ASP A 66 -13.70 5.97 4.26
CA ASP A 66 -13.93 6.16 2.83
C ASP A 66 -12.64 5.85 2.03
N PRO A 67 -12.66 4.87 1.10
CA PRO A 67 -11.51 4.52 0.26
C PRO A 67 -10.91 5.70 -0.50
N ASP A 68 -11.74 6.61 -1.02
CA ASP A 68 -11.25 7.77 -1.77
C ASP A 68 -10.52 8.75 -0.84
N ARG A 69 -11.02 8.94 0.38
CA ARG A 69 -10.35 9.74 1.40
C ARG A 69 -9.03 9.10 1.84
N PHE A 70 -9.00 7.77 1.97
CA PHE A 70 -7.78 7.04 2.28
C PHE A 70 -6.70 7.28 1.21
N TRP A 71 -7.01 7.03 -0.06
CA TRP A 71 -6.02 7.17 -1.14
C TRP A 71 -5.54 8.60 -1.35
N ARG A 72 -6.44 9.60 -1.26
CA ARG A 72 -6.01 11.01 -1.29
C ARG A 72 -5.05 11.35 -0.15
N THR A 73 -5.28 10.79 1.04
CA THR A 73 -4.40 11.02 2.19
C THR A 73 -3.06 10.31 1.99
N PHE A 74 -3.09 9.06 1.52
CA PHE A 74 -1.91 8.26 1.20
C PHE A 74 -1.01 8.94 0.17
N HIS A 75 -1.57 9.46 -0.93
CA HIS A 75 -0.80 10.16 -1.97
C HIS A 75 -0.25 11.52 -1.55
N ALA A 76 -0.66 12.03 -0.39
CA ALA A 76 -0.20 13.31 0.15
C ALA A 76 0.86 13.13 1.27
N VAL A 77 1.23 11.89 1.59
CA VAL A 77 2.36 11.54 2.46
C VAL A 77 3.57 11.29 1.56
#